data_AF-A0A975C863-F1
#
_entry.id   AF-A0A975C863-F1
#
_cell.length_a   1.000
_cell.length_b   1.000
_cell.length_c   1.000
_cell.angle_alpha   90.00
_cell.angle_beta   90.00
_cell.angle_gamma   90.00
#
_symmetry.space_group_name_H-M   'P 1'
#
loop_
_entity.id
_entity.type
_entity.pdbx_description
1 polymer ?
#
loop_
_entity_poly.entity_id
_entity_poly.type
_entity_poly.pdbx_seq_one_letter_code
_entity_poly.pdbx_strand_id
1 'polypeptide(L)'
;MHDELYGKLGKGAREHFRFDDSAYFFVSHVTATPTCTMFSVCTSFEDHPNLHHLQDRYFLCFTCSEEEKERTIEKGLAIVKENYGGEPDYFLMKVLFTGMFQWRYEVQIPIP
;
A
#
# COMPACT_ATOMS: atom_id res chain seq x y z
N MET A 1 -7.28 1.20 14.08
CA MET A 1 -7.20 1.41 12.62
C MET A 1 -8.59 1.63 12.01
N HIS A 2 -9.48 0.63 11.96
CA HIS A 2 -10.80 0.82 11.33
C HIS A 2 -11.65 1.93 11.96
N ASP A 3 -11.68 2.07 13.29
CA ASP A 3 -12.45 3.16 13.91
C ASP A 3 -11.91 4.57 13.56
N GLU A 4 -10.59 4.71 13.36
CA GLU A 4 -10.02 5.99 12.88
C GLU A 4 -10.39 6.27 11.42
N LEU A 5 -10.45 5.22 10.58
CA LEU A 5 -10.89 5.36 9.19
C LEU A 5 -12.37 5.74 9.12
N TYR A 6 -13.25 5.06 9.88
CA TYR A 6 -14.67 5.42 9.94
C TYR A 6 -14.89 6.84 10.47
N GLY A 7 -14.04 7.33 11.39
CA GLY A 7 -14.06 8.72 11.84
C GLY A 7 -13.86 9.74 10.71
N LYS A 8 -13.15 9.37 9.64
CA LYS A 8 -12.89 10.23 8.46
C LYS A 8 -14.01 10.22 7.41
N LEU A 9 -14.99 9.33 7.52
CA LEU A 9 -16.11 9.19 6.57
C LEU A 9 -17.36 9.99 6.97
N GLY A 10 -17.38 10.57 8.18
CA GLY A 10 -18.55 11.30 8.68
C GLY A 10 -19.66 10.39 9.26
N LYS A 11 -20.71 11.01 9.82
CA LYS A 11 -21.82 10.29 10.46
C LYS A 11 -22.69 9.60 9.40
N GLY A 12 -23.04 8.34 9.64
CA GLY A 12 -23.92 7.54 8.78
C GLY A 12 -23.22 6.75 7.68
N ALA A 13 -21.98 7.10 7.32
CA ALA A 13 -21.25 6.41 6.25
C ALA A 13 -20.83 4.97 6.62
N ARG A 14 -20.71 4.61 7.91
CA ARG A 14 -20.20 3.30 8.35
C ARG A 14 -20.95 2.10 7.76
N GLU A 15 -22.23 2.24 7.42
CA GLU A 15 -23.04 1.16 6.84
C GLU A 15 -22.77 0.92 5.35
N HIS A 16 -22.19 1.91 4.67
CA HIS A 16 -21.95 1.89 3.22
C HIS A 16 -20.51 1.50 2.86
N PHE A 17 -19.62 1.43 3.86
CA PHE A 17 -18.21 1.12 3.67
C PHE A 17 -17.80 -0.14 4.42
N ARG A 18 -16.99 -0.99 3.78
CA ARG A 18 -16.38 -2.15 4.41
C ARG A 18 -14.88 -2.17 4.10
N PHE A 19 -14.06 -2.13 5.15
CA PHE A 19 -12.61 -2.27 5.03
C PHE A 19 -12.18 -3.70 5.33
N ASP A 20 -11.17 -4.20 4.62
CA ASP A 20 -10.51 -5.45 4.98
C ASP A 20 -9.55 -5.25 6.15
N ASP A 21 -9.12 -6.33 6.80
CA ASP A 21 -8.22 -6.25 7.97
C ASP A 21 -6.75 -6.03 7.59
N SER A 22 -6.49 -5.46 6.41
CA SER A 22 -5.15 -5.21 5.92
C SER A 22 -4.61 -3.86 6.40
N ALA A 23 -3.31 -3.82 6.63
CA ALA A 23 -2.57 -2.59 6.85
C ALA A 23 -1.59 -2.40 5.68
N TYR A 24 -1.91 -1.44 4.81
CA TYR A 24 -1.06 -1.04 3.71
C TYR A 24 -0.43 0.33 3.98
N PHE A 25 0.71 0.56 3.35
CA PHE A 25 1.33 1.86 3.19
C PHE A 25 1.43 2.19 1.71
N PHE A 26 1.01 3.40 1.34
CA PHE A 26 1.26 4.01 0.05
C PHE A 26 2.50 4.89 0.20
N VAL A 27 3.56 4.58 -0.54
CA VAL A 27 4.81 5.35 -0.53
C VAL A 27 4.99 6.02 -1.88
N SER A 28 5.04 7.34 -1.89
CA SER A 28 5.30 8.14 -3.09
C SER A 28 6.62 8.87 -2.96
N HIS A 29 7.41 8.86 -4.03
CA HIS A 29 8.70 9.56 -4.14
C HIS A 29 8.70 10.59 -5.27
N VAL A 30 7.51 11.02 -5.72
CA VAL A 30 7.33 12.09 -6.72
C VAL A 30 7.84 13.45 -6.22
N THR A 31 7.79 13.67 -4.91
CA THR A 31 8.24 14.90 -4.26
C THR A 31 9.65 14.77 -3.69
N ALA A 32 10.35 15.90 -3.52
CA ALA A 32 11.71 15.93 -2.95
C ALA A 32 11.82 15.26 -1.56
N THR A 33 10.72 15.22 -0.81
CA THR A 33 10.58 14.42 0.41
C THR A 33 9.58 13.29 0.13
N PRO A 34 9.95 12.01 0.29
CA PRO A 34 9.01 10.91 0.09
C PRO A 34 7.89 10.95 1.13
N THR A 35 6.67 10.65 0.70
CA THR A 35 5.50 10.57 1.60
C THR A 35 5.11 9.13 1.83
N CYS A 36 4.75 8.79 3.07
CA CYS A 36 4.25 7.47 3.44
C CYS A 36 2.88 7.63 4.13
N THR A 37 1.84 7.05 3.55
CA THR A 37 0.46 7.13 4.06
C THR A 37 -0.11 5.74 4.29
N MET A 38 -0.59 5.47 5.50
CA MET A 38 -1.24 4.20 5.82
C MET A 38 -2.69 4.18 5.35
N PHE A 39 -3.14 3.05 4.80
CA PHE A 39 -4.53 2.84 4.36
C PHE A 39 -4.96 1.38 4.51
N SER A 40 -6.28 1.14 4.40
CA SER A 40 -6.89 -0.20 4.31
C SER A 40 -7.72 -0.29 3.05
N VAL A 41 -7.88 -1.49 2.50
CA VAL A 41 -8.60 -1.68 1.24
C VAL A 41 -10.10 -1.64 1.51
N CYS A 42 -10.79 -0.77 0.79
CA CYS A 42 -12.24 -0.73 0.82
C CYS A 42 -12.81 -1.79 -0.13
N THR A 43 -13.53 -2.77 0.41
CA THR A 43 -14.11 -3.91 -0.31
C THR A 43 -15.57 -3.69 -0.71
N SER A 44 -16.24 -2.74 -0.05
CA SER A 44 -17.55 -2.21 -0.39
C SER A 44 -17.51 -0.73 -0.11
N PHE A 45 -17.89 0.10 -1.08
CA PHE A 45 -17.82 1.56 -0.97
C PHE A 45 -18.97 2.20 -1.74
N GLU A 46 -19.35 3.40 -1.30
CA GLU A 46 -20.07 4.37 -2.12
C GLU A 46 -19.09 5.46 -2.58
N ASP A 47 -19.46 6.20 -3.62
CA ASP A 47 -18.65 7.30 -4.11
C ASP A 47 -18.45 8.36 -3.00
N HIS A 48 -17.21 8.73 -2.73
CA HIS A 48 -16.85 9.61 -1.61
C HIS A 48 -15.55 10.36 -1.91
N PRO A 49 -15.44 11.66 -1.57
CA PRO A 49 -14.29 12.49 -1.94
C PRO A 49 -12.95 12.01 -1.36
N ASN A 50 -12.97 11.24 -0.26
CA ASN A 50 -11.78 10.65 0.35
C ASN A 50 -11.45 9.24 -0.17
N LEU A 51 -12.18 8.74 -1.17
CA LEU A 51 -11.91 7.46 -1.80
C LEU A 51 -10.94 7.65 -2.96
N HIS A 52 -9.80 6.97 -2.89
CA HIS A 52 -8.82 6.94 -3.97
C HIS A 52 -8.86 5.57 -4.64
N HIS A 53 -9.17 5.55 -5.93
CA HIS A 53 -9.08 4.35 -6.74
C HIS A 53 -7.63 4.16 -7.19
N LEU A 54 -7.00 3.10 -6.70
CA LEU A 54 -5.76 2.61 -7.30
C LEU A 54 -6.11 2.02 -8.67
N GLN A 55 -5.32 2.37 -9.69
CA GLN A 55 -5.50 1.81 -11.03
C GLN A 55 -5.28 0.29 -10.99
N ASP A 56 -6.02 -0.44 -11.82
CA ASP A 56 -5.79 -1.87 -12.03
C ASP A 56 -4.43 -2.03 -12.71
N ARG A 57 -3.44 -2.47 -11.93
CA ARG A 57 -2.04 -2.63 -12.33
C ARG A 57 -1.55 -3.96 -11.82
N TYR A 58 -0.67 -4.59 -12.58
CA TYR A 58 0.11 -5.71 -12.09
C TYR A 58 1.24 -5.17 -11.19
N PHE A 59 1.58 -5.95 -10.16
CA PHE A 59 2.64 -5.62 -9.23
C PHE A 59 3.65 -6.77 -9.14
N LEU A 60 4.94 -6.42 -9.03
CA LEU A 60 5.93 -7.35 -8.51
C LEU A 60 5.91 -7.29 -6.99
N CYS A 61 5.70 -8.45 -6.36
CA CYS A 61 5.60 -8.59 -4.91
C CYS A 61 6.85 -9.23 -4.33
N PHE A 62 7.42 -8.61 -3.29
CA PHE A 62 8.61 -9.10 -2.59
C PHE A 62 8.37 -9.13 -1.08
N THR A 63 8.66 -10.26 -0.44
CA THR A 63 8.48 -10.40 1.01
C THR A 63 9.79 -10.24 1.76
N CYS A 64 9.87 -9.30 2.71
CA CYS A 64 11.08 -8.99 3.48
C CYS A 64 10.80 -8.83 4.97
N SER A 65 11.85 -8.87 5.80
CA SER A 65 11.80 -8.38 7.18
C SER A 65 11.88 -6.83 7.22
N GLU A 66 11.78 -6.24 8.41
CA GLU A 66 12.07 -4.81 8.61
C GLU A 66 13.50 -4.45 8.18
N GLU A 67 14.49 -5.25 8.62
CA GLU A 67 15.92 -5.01 8.37
C GLU A 67 16.27 -5.07 6.88
N GLU A 68 15.55 -5.87 6.11
CA GLU A 68 15.79 -6.06 4.68
C GLU A 68 14.98 -5.11 3.78
N LYS A 69 14.11 -4.27 4.37
CA LYS A 69 13.08 -3.52 3.66
C LYS A 69 13.66 -2.58 2.60
N GLU A 70 14.59 -1.71 2.99
CA GLU A 70 15.20 -0.73 2.06
C GLU A 70 15.89 -1.43 0.88
N ARG A 71 16.73 -2.43 1.16
CA ARG A 71 17.41 -3.22 0.13
C ARG A 71 16.43 -3.93 -0.80
N THR A 72 15.29 -4.39 -0.28
CA THR A 72 14.27 -5.09 -1.07
C THR A 72 13.55 -4.12 -2.01
N ILE A 73 13.24 -2.91 -1.52
CA ILE A 73 12.65 -1.84 -2.34
C ILE A 73 13.59 -1.45 -3.47
N GLU A 74 14.86 -1.17 -3.17
CA GLU A 74 15.87 -0.79 -4.17
C GLU A 74 16.03 -1.86 -5.25
N LYS A 75 16.13 -3.13 -4.85
CA LYS A 75 16.20 -4.26 -5.78
C LYS A 75 14.96 -4.37 -6.64
N GLY A 76 13.77 -4.24 -6.04
CA GLY A 76 12.52 -4.34 -6.79
C GLY A 76 12.37 -3.22 -7.82
N LEU A 77 12.73 -1.98 -7.47
CA LEU A 77 12.73 -0.85 -8.40
C LEU A 77 13.72 -1.08 -9.55
N ALA A 78 14.92 -1.58 -9.25
CA ALA A 78 15.90 -1.96 -10.27
C ALA A 78 15.35 -3.04 -11.21
N ILE A 79 14.70 -4.08 -10.68
CA ILE A 79 14.08 -5.14 -11.48
C ILE A 79 13.00 -4.58 -12.41
N VAL A 80 12.14 -3.68 -11.93
CA VAL A 80 11.09 -3.06 -12.78
C VAL A 80 11.72 -2.23 -13.89
N LYS A 81 12.75 -1.45 -13.58
CA LYS A 81 13.48 -0.64 -14.56
C LYS A 81 14.18 -1.50 -15.61
N GLU A 82 14.90 -2.52 -15.19
CA GLU A 82 15.72 -3.37 -16.08
C GLU A 82 14.87 -4.30 -16.95
N ASN A 83 13.84 -4.93 -16.38
CA ASN A 83 13.09 -5.99 -17.06
C ASN A 83 11.78 -5.52 -17.68
N TYR A 84 11.21 -4.40 -17.20
CA TYR A 84 9.91 -3.89 -17.65
C TYR A 84 9.99 -2.47 -18.18
N GLY A 85 11.14 -1.79 -18.07
CA GLY A 85 11.33 -0.42 -18.59
C GLY A 85 10.55 0.66 -17.84
N GLY A 86 10.02 0.35 -16.65
CA GLY A 86 9.22 1.27 -15.85
C GLY A 86 10.06 2.01 -14.81
N GLU A 87 9.69 3.26 -14.54
CA GLU A 87 10.14 4.01 -13.36
C GLU A 87 8.88 4.37 -12.53
N PRO A 88 8.44 3.49 -11.63
CA PRO A 88 7.27 3.74 -10.79
C PRO A 88 7.45 4.98 -9.94
N ASP A 89 6.42 5.81 -9.84
CA ASP A 89 6.36 6.99 -8.99
C ASP A 89 5.97 6.69 -7.52
N TYR A 90 5.48 5.47 -7.30
CA TYR A 90 5.05 4.98 -6.01
C TYR A 90 5.23 3.46 -5.91
N PHE A 91 5.16 2.94 -4.69
CA PHE A 91 4.99 1.53 -4.40
C PHE A 91 4.09 1.35 -3.18
N LEU A 92 3.56 0.15 -3.01
CA LEU A 92 2.77 -0.21 -1.84
C LEU A 92 3.61 -1.10 -0.92
N MET A 93 3.31 -1.07 0.37
CA MET A 93 3.80 -2.06 1.32
C MET A 93 2.64 -2.61 2.14
N LYS A 94 2.55 -3.92 2.28
CA LYS A 94 1.57 -4.58 3.13
C LYS A 94 2.25 -5.16 4.35
N VAL A 95 1.71 -4.91 5.54
CA VAL A 95 2.14 -5.61 6.75
C VAL A 95 1.61 -7.04 6.73
N LEU A 96 2.51 -8.01 6.85
CA LEU A 96 2.21 -9.43 6.97
C LEU A 96 2.49 -9.88 8.41
N PHE A 97 1.45 -10.34 9.10
CA PHE A 97 1.58 -10.94 10.43
C PHE A 97 1.91 -12.43 10.30
N THR A 98 3.12 -12.86 10.67
CA THR A 98 3.52 -14.27 10.60
C THR A 98 3.36 -15.03 11.92
N GLY A 99 2.68 -14.46 12.91
CA GLY A 99 2.56 -15.02 14.26
C GLY A 99 3.84 -14.85 15.10
N MET A 100 3.66 -14.82 16.42
CA MET A 100 4.68 -14.73 17.48
C MET A 100 5.91 -13.83 17.14
N PHE A 101 5.64 -12.52 17.01
CA PHE A 101 6.61 -11.40 17.09
C PHE A 101 7.55 -11.11 15.92
N GLN A 102 7.30 -11.63 14.72
CA GLN A 102 7.95 -11.09 13.52
C GLN A 102 6.88 -10.55 12.56
N TRP A 103 6.91 -9.24 12.32
CA TRP A 103 6.19 -8.67 11.18
C TRP A 103 7.10 -8.75 9.95
N ARG A 104 6.52 -9.18 8.84
CA ARG A 104 7.14 -9.09 7.52
C ARG A 104 6.40 -8.04 6.71
N TYR A 105 7.04 -7.58 5.65
CA TYR A 105 6.42 -6.69 4.67
C TYR A 105 6.35 -7.40 3.33
N GLU A 106 5.26 -7.18 2.61
CA GLU A 106 5.22 -7.40 1.17
C GLU A 106 5.33 -6.04 0.47
N VAL A 107 6.44 -5.81 -0.22
CA VAL A 107 6.65 -4.64 -1.08
C VAL A 107 6.04 -4.96 -2.43
N GLN A 108 5.13 -4.11 -2.90
CA GLN A 108 4.44 -4.27 -4.19
C GLN A 108 4.80 -3.09 -5.10
N ILE A 109 5.50 -3.36 -6.18
CA ILE A 109 5.97 -2.34 -7.12
C ILE A 109 5.19 -2.49 -8.43
N PRO A 110 4.49 -1.44 -8.89
CA PRO A 110 3.69 -1.54 -10.11
C PRO A 110 4.59 -1.70 -11.33
N ILE A 111 4.14 -2.47 -12.32
CA ILE A 111 4.77 -2.57 -13.63
C ILE A 111 3.99 -1.75 -14.68
N PRO A 112 4.66 -1.25 -15.74
CA PRO A 112 4.02 -0.47 -16.81
C PRO A 112 2.84 -1.16 -17.48
#